data_AF-A0A356R7A2-F1
#
_entry.id   AF-A0A356R7A2-F1
#
_cell.length_a   1.000
_cell.length_b   1.000
_cell.length_c   1.000
_cell.angle_alpha   90.00
_cell.angle_beta   90.00
_cell.angle_gamma   90.00
#
_symmetry.space_group_name_H-M   'P 1'
#
loop_
_entity.id
_entity.type
_entity.pdbx_description
1 polymer ?
#
loop_
_entity_poly.entity_id
_entity_poly.type
_entity_poly.pdbx_seq_one_letter_code
_entity_poly.pdbx_strand_id
1 'polypeptide(L)'
;MEFGHIRRMQDTRFPYEVAVILPGEYFVSREPKVVYTVLGSCISVCLRDPLAGVGGMNHFMLAAPSNTEGHENWADSGRYGSFAMEM
;
A
#
# COMPACT_ATOMS: atom_id res chain seq x y z
N MET A 1 -4.84 -15.44 -5.61
CA MET A 1 -4.68 -14.19 -6.38
C MET A 1 -4.13 -13.16 -5.41
N GLU A 2 -2.97 -12.59 -5.74
CA GLU A 2 -2.06 -11.87 -4.82
C GLU A 2 -2.70 -10.73 -4.00
N PHE A 3 -3.81 -10.15 -4.49
CA PHE A 3 -4.54 -9.06 -3.83
C PHE A 3 -6.02 -9.39 -3.57
N GLY A 4 -6.35 -10.64 -3.29
CA GLY A 4 -7.74 -11.07 -3.04
C GLY A 4 -8.37 -10.46 -1.77
N HIS A 5 -7.54 -9.99 -0.84
CA HIS A 5 -7.97 -9.36 0.42
C HIS A 5 -8.26 -7.85 0.25
N ILE A 6 -7.77 -7.23 -0.83
CA ILE A 6 -7.96 -5.79 -1.08
C ILE A 6 -9.39 -5.52 -1.50
N ARG A 7 -10.06 -4.61 -0.78
CA ARG A 7 -11.44 -4.22 -1.09
C ARG A 7 -11.49 -3.46 -2.40
N ARG A 8 -12.37 -3.89 -3.31
CA ARG A 8 -12.62 -3.23 -4.60
C ARG A 8 -14.00 -2.58 -4.60
N MET A 9 -14.10 -1.40 -5.19
CA MET A 9 -15.37 -0.70 -5.36
C MET A 9 -15.45 0.01 -6.71
N GLN A 10 -16.68 0.25 -7.16
CA GLN A 10 -16.97 1.07 -8.33
C GLN A 10 -17.46 2.44 -7.85
N ASP A 11 -16.92 3.50 -8.41
CA ASP A 11 -17.27 4.87 -8.08
C ASP A 11 -17.42 5.67 -9.38
N THR A 12 -18.57 6.30 -9.58
CA THR A 12 -18.90 7.00 -10.83
C THR A 12 -18.01 8.20 -11.11
N ARG A 13 -17.26 8.68 -10.11
CA ARG A 13 -16.29 9.78 -10.27
C ARG A 13 -14.99 9.32 -10.94
N PHE A 14 -14.71 8.02 -10.96
CA PHE A 14 -13.48 7.47 -11.51
C PHE A 14 -13.77 6.55 -12.70
N PRO A 15 -12.95 6.61 -13.76
CA PRO A 15 -13.13 5.77 -14.94
C PRO A 15 -12.66 4.32 -14.76
N TYR A 16 -12.03 3.99 -13.63
CA TYR A 16 -11.45 2.67 -13.34
C TYR A 16 -11.90 2.16 -11.97
N GLU A 17 -11.90 0.83 -11.81
CA GLU A 17 -12.14 0.16 -10.53
C GLU A 17 -11.21 0.71 -9.44
N VAL A 18 -11.78 0.96 -8.26
CA VAL A 18 -11.05 1.50 -7.11
C VAL A 18 -10.63 0.37 -6.19
N ALA A 19 -9.33 0.21 -6.00
CA ALA A 19 -8.72 -0.66 -4.99
C ALA A 19 -8.46 0.15 -3.71
N VAL A 20 -9.08 -0.23 -2.60
CA VAL A 20 -8.94 0.45 -1.31
C VAL A 20 -7.92 -0.30 -0.45
N ILE A 21 -6.82 0.36 -0.11
CA ILE A 21 -5.77 -0.19 0.78
C ILE A 21 -5.90 0.41 2.20
N LEU A 22 -5.65 -0.42 3.20
CA LEU A 22 -5.65 -0.09 4.64
C LEU A 22 -4.21 0.03 5.17
N PRO A 23 -4.00 0.57 6.40
CA PRO A 23 -2.67 0.63 6.99
C PRO A 23 -2.00 -0.74 7.07
N GLY A 24 -0.79 -0.83 6.53
CA GLY A 24 0.01 -2.05 6.39
C GLY A 24 -0.14 -2.76 5.05
N GLU A 25 -1.04 -2.30 4.17
CA GLU A 25 -1.30 -2.92 2.87
C GLU A 25 -0.62 -2.18 1.73
N TYR A 26 -0.45 -2.88 0.61
CA TYR A 26 -0.01 -2.31 -0.65
C TYR A 26 -0.78 -2.94 -1.81
N PHE A 27 -0.80 -2.25 -2.95
CA PHE A 27 -1.44 -2.73 -4.16
C PHE A 27 -0.58 -2.36 -5.37
N VAL A 28 -0.36 -3.34 -6.24
CA VAL A 28 0.39 -3.17 -7.49
C VAL A 28 -0.46 -3.69 -8.64
N SER A 29 -0.45 -2.97 -9.77
CA SER A 29 -1.20 -3.34 -10.96
C SER A 29 -0.48 -2.90 -12.24
N ARG A 30 -0.65 -3.71 -13.29
CA ARG A 30 -0.33 -3.34 -14.68
C ARG A 30 -1.53 -2.71 -15.39
N GLU A 31 -2.74 -3.05 -14.94
CA GLU A 31 -3.97 -2.50 -15.48
C GLU A 31 -4.25 -1.11 -14.88
N PRO A 32 -4.93 -0.21 -15.62
CA PRO A 32 -5.45 1.03 -15.07
C PRO A 32 -6.39 0.75 -13.89
N LYS A 33 -6.03 1.27 -12.72
CA LYS A 33 -6.79 1.17 -11.47
C LYS A 33 -6.69 2.50 -10.74
N VAL A 34 -7.68 2.81 -9.91
CA VAL A 34 -7.55 3.84 -8.88
C VAL A 34 -7.15 3.15 -7.60
N VAL A 35 -6.03 3.53 -6.99
CA VAL A 35 -5.70 3.06 -5.64
C VAL A 35 -6.07 4.16 -4.65
N TYR A 36 -6.86 3.81 -3.64
CA TYR A 36 -7.42 4.76 -2.68
C TYR A 36 -7.05 4.36 -1.25
N THR A 37 -6.71 5.37 -0.44
CA THR A 37 -6.59 5.21 1.00
C THR A 37 -6.87 6.53 1.70
N VAL A 38 -7.11 6.47 3.01
CA VAL A 38 -7.26 7.66 3.85
C VAL A 38 -6.03 7.75 4.73
N LEU A 39 -5.32 8.88 4.66
CA LEU A 39 -4.16 9.15 5.51
C LEU A 39 -4.54 10.08 6.65
N GLY A 40 -4.14 9.68 7.87
CA GLY A 40 -4.03 10.56 9.03
C GLY A 40 -2.60 11.05 9.16
N SER A 41 -1.89 10.58 10.20
CA SER A 41 -0.44 10.77 10.35
C SER A 41 0.42 9.78 9.54
N CYS A 42 -0.22 8.78 8.93
CA CYS A 42 0.44 7.74 8.14
C CYS A 42 0.98 8.28 6.81
N ILE A 43 1.85 7.50 6.16
CA ILE A 43 2.46 7.86 4.88
C ILE A 43 2.08 6.82 3.82
N SER A 44 1.92 7.29 2.60
CA SER A 44 1.73 6.45 1.41
C SER A 44 2.74 6.87 0.35
N VAL A 45 3.31 5.89 -0.34
CA VAL A 45 4.17 6.11 -1.48
C VAL A 45 3.49 5.56 -2.73
N CYS A 46 3.39 6.41 -3.75
CA CYS A 46 2.89 6.06 -5.08
C CYS A 46 4.09 5.95 -6.03
N LEU A 47 4.25 4.78 -6.65
CA LEU A 47 5.34 4.53 -7.61
C LEU A 47 4.76 4.06 -8.94
N ARG A 48 5.39 4.51 -10.04
CA ARG A 48 5.00 4.14 -11.39
C ARG A 48 6.23 3.99 -12.28
N ASP A 49 6.33 2.84 -12.92
CA ASP A 49 7.27 2.59 -14.02
C ASP A 49 6.54 2.79 -15.37
N PRO A 50 6.83 3.86 -16.12
CA PRO A 50 6.20 4.12 -17.41
C PRO A 50 6.62 3.15 -18.52
N LEU A 51 7.80 2.51 -18.42
CA LEU A 51 8.32 1.59 -19.42
C LEU A 51 7.71 0.19 -19.23
N ALA A 52 7.70 -0.30 -17.99
CA ALA A 52 7.09 -1.59 -17.67
C ALA A 52 5.55 -1.53 -17.66
N GLY A 53 4.97 -0.33 -17.54
CA GLY A 53 3.53 -0.12 -17.44
C GLY A 53 2.96 -0.63 -16.11
N VAL A 54 3.76 -0.62 -15.04
CA VAL A 54 3.40 -1.08 -13.70
C VAL A 54 3.32 0.12 -12.77
N GLY A 55 2.34 0.15 -11.89
CA GLY A 55 2.29 1.12 -10.80
C GLY A 55 1.67 0.54 -9.55
N GLY A 56 1.88 1.21 -8.43
CA GLY A 56 1.37 0.78 -7.15
C GLY A 56 1.39 1.86 -6.09
N MET A 57 0.77 1.53 -4.98
CA MET A 57 0.68 2.40 -3.81
C MET A 57 0.70 1.54 -2.54
N ASN A 58 1.48 1.95 -1.55
CA ASN A 58 1.48 1.34 -0.22
C ASN A 58 0.83 2.27 0.81
N HIS A 59 0.55 1.77 2.01
CA HIS A 59 0.14 2.58 3.15
C HIS A 59 0.86 2.08 4.41
N PHE A 60 1.89 2.78 4.86
CA PHE A 60 2.64 2.44 6.08
C PHE A 60 2.46 3.50 7.19
N MET A 61 2.61 3.07 8.43
CA MET A 61 2.30 3.90 9.61
C MET A 61 3.55 4.55 10.23
N LEU A 62 4.72 3.93 10.12
CA LEU A 62 5.95 4.35 10.82
C LEU A 62 7.14 4.27 9.86
N ALA A 63 8.12 5.18 9.97
CA ALA A 63 9.30 5.14 9.08
C ALA A 63 10.19 3.92 9.36
N ALA A 64 10.40 3.60 10.63
CA ALA A 64 11.18 2.46 11.11
C ALA A 64 10.64 1.98 12.47
N PRO A 65 10.92 0.74 12.88
CA PRO A 65 10.63 0.27 14.22
C PRO A 65 11.35 1.15 15.25
N SER A 66 10.65 1.58 16.31
CA SER A 66 11.32 2.17 17.47
C SER A 66 12.03 1.04 18.22
N ASN A 67 13.33 1.19 18.46
CA ASN A 67 14.21 0.21 19.11
C ASN A 67 13.93 -0.02 20.61
N THR A 68 12.68 0.05 21.04
CA THR A 68 12.25 -0.17 22.43
C THR A 68 11.67 -1.56 22.58
N GLU A 69 12.54 -2.47 23.01
CA GLU A 69 12.31 -3.66 23.86
C GLU A 69 10.89 -4.25 23.87
N GLY A 70 10.72 -5.40 23.21
CA GLY A 70 9.54 -6.23 23.45
C GLY A 70 9.15 -7.12 22.27
N HIS A 71 9.90 -8.20 22.06
CA HIS A 71 9.36 -9.52 21.75
C HIS A 71 8.15 -9.65 20.81
N GLU A 72 8.14 -9.02 19.64
CA GLU A 72 7.09 -9.29 18.66
C GLU A 72 7.67 -9.52 17.26
N ASN A 73 7.18 -10.56 16.58
CA ASN A 73 7.52 -10.93 15.20
C ASN A 73 6.98 -9.86 14.21
N TRP A 74 7.54 -8.65 14.26
CA TRP A 74 7.05 -7.45 13.56
C TRP A 74 7.83 -7.11 12.29
N ALA A 75 8.90 -7.86 12.01
CA ALA A 75 9.76 -7.70 10.84
C ALA A 75 9.01 -7.89 9.50
N ASP A 76 7.81 -8.47 9.51
CA ASP A 76 6.98 -8.76 8.32
C ASP A 76 5.81 -7.77 8.11
N SER A 77 5.71 -6.72 8.92
CA SER A 77 4.55 -5.82 8.82
C SER A 77 4.83 -4.67 7.85
N GLY A 78 4.07 -4.59 6.74
CA GLY A 78 4.04 -3.44 5.81
C GLY A 78 3.64 -2.09 6.46
N ARG A 79 3.61 -2.05 7.78
CA ARG A 79 3.36 -0.90 8.65
C ARG A 79 4.59 -0.02 8.81
N TYR A 80 5.79 -0.52 8.50
CA TYR A 80 7.03 0.26 8.53
C TYR A 80 7.51 0.59 7.12
N GLY A 81 7.83 1.86 6.85
CA GLY A 81 8.29 2.33 5.54
C GLY A 81 9.59 1.66 5.09
N SER A 82 10.51 1.38 6.02
CA SER A 82 11.73 0.59 5.75
C SER A 82 11.42 -0.79 5.16
N PHE A 83 10.36 -1.45 5.61
CA PHE A 83 9.96 -2.76 5.09
C PHE A 83 9.03 -2.64 3.87
N ALA A 84 8.06 -1.72 3.91
CA ALA A 84 7.07 -1.51 2.85
C ALA A 84 7.64 -0.94 1.54
N MET A 85 8.90 -0.52 1.53
CA MET A 85 9.61 0.02 0.37
C MET A 85 10.66 -0.94 -0.22
N GLU A 86 11.11 -1.93 0.56
CA GLU A 86 12.04 -2.98 0.10
C GLU A 86 11.34 -4.21 -0.47
N MET A 87 10.04 -4.38 -0.16
CA MET A 87 9.18 -5.43 -0.73
C MET A 87 8.78 -5.18 -2.18
#